data_AF-A0A927FSR6-F1
#
_entry.id   AF-A0A927FSR6-F1
#
_cell.length_a   1.000
_cell.length_b   1.000
_cell.length_c   1.000
_cell.angle_alpha   90.00
_cell.angle_beta   90.00
_cell.angle_gamma   90.00
#
_symmetry.space_group_name_H-M   'P 1'
#
loop_
_entity.id
_entity.type
_entity.pdbx_description
1 polymer ?
#
loop_
_entity_poly.entity_id
_entity_poly.type
_entity_poly.pdbx_seq_one_letter_code
_entity_poly.pdbx_strand_id
1 'polypeptide(L)'
;MPAPPRARRVRGSSIGRYTFSTIPRLVSAEGNRKGPRVTQRYRGNSVAVILPCYNEALVIASVIASFRQALPEAQIFVFDNASSDGTEEAARAAGAVVRQVTQRGKGNVVRRLFADVDADIFIMADGDGTYEAQQCRRMVDKLLDNGLDMVVGTRVPVGAGGEYRPGHRLGNRLLTGTVGRMFGPGFTDMLSGYRVLSRRFVKSFPSLSRGFEIETELTIHALELRAPFGEVPTAYGSRVEGSRSKLSTVRDGLLIAEAIVRLFVRERPRQLYLALATIVAIVALLLAIPIFMEYVETGLVPRFPTAILAGLGMIASLVLAATAVILDSVVTGRTEAKRLRYLEIAGPRAADAS
;
A
#
# COMPACT_ATOMS: atom_id res chain seq x y z
N MET A 1 75.60 39.13 25.60
CA MET A 1 74.20 39.54 25.76
C MET A 1 73.29 38.34 25.50
N PRO A 2 72.22 38.17 26.28
CA PRO A 2 71.56 36.89 26.52
C PRO A 2 70.57 36.50 25.42
N ALA A 3 70.41 35.19 25.22
CA ALA A 3 69.46 34.62 24.27
C ALA A 3 68.00 34.92 24.69
N PRO A 4 67.10 35.25 23.73
CA PRO A 4 65.71 35.58 24.01
C PRO A 4 64.87 34.32 24.34
N PRO A 5 63.75 34.49 25.07
CA PRO A 5 62.99 33.40 25.68
C PRO A 5 62.14 32.61 24.65
N ARG A 6 61.98 31.31 24.94
CA ARG A 6 61.18 30.37 24.13
C ARG A 6 59.71 30.79 24.06
N ALA A 7 59.20 30.96 22.85
CA ALA A 7 57.80 31.25 22.56
C ALA A 7 56.88 30.08 22.98
N ARG A 8 55.88 30.40 23.80
CA ARG A 8 54.79 29.53 24.23
C ARG A 8 53.83 29.31 23.04
N ARG A 9 53.74 28.08 22.53
CA ARG A 9 52.75 27.71 21.50
C ARG A 9 51.34 27.83 22.07
N VAL A 10 50.55 28.76 21.52
CA VAL A 10 49.09 28.80 21.68
C VAL A 10 48.50 27.62 20.90
N ARG A 11 47.65 26.82 21.56
CA ARG A 11 46.88 25.73 20.94
C ARG A 11 45.86 26.34 19.98
N GLY A 12 46.08 26.18 18.67
CA GLY A 12 45.04 26.35 17.67
C GLY A 12 44.04 25.20 17.76
N SER A 13 42.76 25.56 17.96
CA SER A 13 41.61 24.66 17.91
C SER A 13 41.48 24.04 16.51
N SER A 14 41.55 22.72 16.45
CA SER A 14 41.33 21.95 15.24
C SER A 14 39.85 21.99 14.85
N ILE A 15 39.54 22.71 13.78
CA ILE A 15 38.30 22.58 13.02
C ILE A 15 38.27 21.16 12.46
N GLY A 16 37.33 20.36 12.97
CA GLY A 16 37.18 18.94 12.65
C GLY A 16 36.89 18.73 11.17
N ARG A 17 37.77 18.00 10.49
CA ARG A 17 37.47 17.36 9.20
C ARG A 17 36.45 16.26 9.48
N TYR A 18 35.23 16.42 8.99
CA TYR A 18 34.29 15.31 8.90
C TYR A 18 34.75 14.37 7.78
N THR A 19 35.67 13.47 8.11
CA THR A 19 35.90 12.26 7.33
C THR A 19 34.64 11.40 7.44
N PHE A 20 33.98 11.11 6.31
CA PHE A 20 33.00 10.03 6.18
C PHE A 20 33.71 8.70 6.46
N SER A 21 33.89 8.40 7.73
CA SER A 21 34.50 7.19 8.26
C SER A 21 33.39 6.33 8.84
N THR A 22 33.24 5.15 8.26
CA THR A 22 32.52 3.99 8.81
C THR A 22 31.00 4.04 8.72
N ILE A 23 30.48 3.66 7.54
CA ILE A 23 29.20 2.93 7.49
C ILE A 23 29.42 1.66 8.34
N PRO A 24 28.66 1.43 9.42
CA PRO A 24 28.75 0.16 10.12
C PRO A 24 28.32 -0.94 9.15
N ARG A 25 29.21 -1.89 8.87
CA ARG A 25 28.82 -3.18 8.29
C ARG A 25 27.79 -3.78 9.24
N LEU A 26 26.51 -3.63 8.90
CA LEU A 26 25.43 -4.33 9.56
C LEU A 26 25.63 -5.82 9.31
N VAL A 27 26.19 -6.44 10.35
CA VAL A 27 25.96 -7.80 10.82
C VAL A 27 25.95 -8.87 9.73
N SER A 28 27.06 -9.60 9.69
CA SER A 28 27.21 -10.90 9.07
C SER A 28 25.96 -11.77 9.27
N ALA A 29 25.51 -12.36 8.17
CA ALA A 29 24.49 -13.38 8.14
C ALA A 29 24.96 -14.60 8.95
N GLU A 30 24.28 -14.89 10.06
CA GLU A 30 24.03 -16.23 10.61
C GLU A 30 23.16 -16.08 11.87
N GLY A 31 21.90 -16.51 11.79
CA GLY A 31 20.92 -16.32 12.86
C GLY A 31 19.47 -16.38 12.41
N ASN A 32 19.12 -17.46 11.72
CA ASN A 32 17.79 -18.02 11.52
C ASN A 32 16.61 -17.45 12.38
N ARG A 33 15.73 -16.66 11.75
CA ARG A 33 14.27 -16.66 12.00
C ARG A 33 13.52 -16.52 10.66
N LYS A 34 13.85 -17.36 9.68
CA LYS A 34 12.97 -17.47 8.50
C LYS A 34 11.70 -18.17 8.99
N GLY A 35 10.54 -17.59 8.71
CA GLY A 35 9.26 -18.19 9.07
C GLY A 35 9.08 -19.59 8.47
N PRO A 36 8.00 -20.31 8.82
CA PRO A 36 7.72 -21.64 8.31
C PRO A 36 7.85 -21.64 6.78
N ARG A 37 8.83 -22.41 6.29
CA ARG A 37 9.13 -22.50 4.86
C ARG A 37 8.19 -23.52 4.25
N VAL A 38 7.52 -23.13 3.17
CA VAL A 38 6.66 -24.02 2.40
C VAL A 38 7.51 -25.15 1.80
N THR A 39 7.13 -26.40 2.06
CA THR A 39 7.91 -27.59 1.68
C THR A 39 7.50 -28.17 0.33
N GLN A 40 6.22 -28.09 -0.03
CA GLN A 40 5.72 -28.55 -1.32
C GLN A 40 5.90 -27.49 -2.42
N ARG A 41 6.09 -27.95 -3.66
CA ARG A 41 6.32 -27.07 -4.82
C ARG A 41 5.30 -27.34 -5.93
N TYR A 42 4.73 -26.28 -6.46
CA TYR A 42 3.89 -26.27 -7.66
C TYR A 42 4.68 -25.66 -8.81
N ARG A 43 4.89 -26.41 -9.89
CA ARG A 43 5.71 -25.98 -11.05
C ARG A 43 7.05 -25.37 -10.62
N GLY A 44 7.74 -26.03 -9.68
CA GLY A 44 9.02 -25.57 -9.14
C GLY A 44 8.97 -24.42 -8.12
N ASN A 45 7.80 -23.86 -7.82
CA ASN A 45 7.62 -22.72 -6.90
C ASN A 45 6.96 -23.12 -5.59
N SER A 46 7.39 -22.53 -4.48
CA SER A 46 6.68 -22.67 -3.21
C SER A 46 5.44 -21.76 -3.18
N VAL A 47 4.27 -22.31 -2.83
CA VAL A 47 2.99 -21.57 -2.86
C VAL A 47 2.37 -21.51 -1.46
N ALA A 48 2.00 -20.31 -1.02
CA ALA A 48 1.31 -20.09 0.25
C ALA A 48 -0.09 -19.51 0.03
N VAL A 49 -1.13 -20.21 0.47
CA VAL A 49 -2.47 -19.65 0.63
C VAL A 49 -2.53 -18.93 1.97
N ILE A 50 -2.96 -17.68 1.97
CA ILE A 50 -2.80 -16.77 3.08
C ILE A 50 -4.13 -16.07 3.39
N LEU A 51 -4.75 -16.50 4.49
CA LEU A 51 -6.13 -16.18 4.85
C LEU A 51 -6.16 -15.29 6.11
N PRO A 52 -6.41 -13.98 6.00
CA PRO A 52 -6.76 -13.15 7.14
C PRO A 52 -8.18 -13.49 7.62
N CYS A 53 -8.34 -13.78 8.91
CA CYS A 53 -9.62 -14.16 9.50
C CYS A 53 -9.96 -13.29 10.71
N TYR A 54 -11.25 -12.99 10.89
CA TYR A 54 -11.79 -12.37 12.09
C TYR A 54 -13.23 -12.84 12.31
N ASN A 55 -13.44 -13.66 13.33
CA ASN A 55 -14.71 -14.29 13.64
C ASN A 55 -15.32 -15.07 12.44
N GLU A 56 -14.58 -16.05 11.93
CA GLU A 56 -14.95 -16.89 10.79
C GLU A 56 -15.00 -18.39 11.14
N ALA A 57 -15.22 -18.75 12.42
CA ALA A 57 -15.12 -20.13 12.89
C ALA A 57 -16.06 -21.11 12.16
N LEU A 58 -17.22 -20.63 11.72
CA LEU A 58 -18.24 -21.44 11.04
C LEU A 58 -17.84 -21.87 9.62
N VAL A 59 -16.97 -21.09 8.96
CA VAL A 59 -16.69 -21.25 7.52
C VAL A 59 -15.23 -21.56 7.23
N ILE A 60 -14.30 -21.21 8.13
CA ILE A 60 -12.86 -21.32 7.85
C ILE A 60 -12.43 -22.76 7.52
N ALA A 61 -13.03 -23.77 8.14
CA ALA A 61 -12.72 -25.17 7.87
C ALA A 61 -13.07 -25.58 6.42
N SER A 62 -14.22 -25.14 5.90
CA SER A 62 -14.62 -25.44 4.52
C SER A 62 -13.80 -24.64 3.49
N VAL A 63 -13.41 -23.41 3.83
CA VAL A 63 -12.48 -22.60 3.03
C VAL A 63 -11.13 -23.31 2.88
N ILE A 64 -10.55 -23.77 4.00
CA ILE A 64 -9.28 -24.51 4.01
C ILE A 64 -9.40 -25.78 3.17
N ALA A 65 -10.47 -26.54 3.33
CA ALA A 65 -10.71 -27.75 2.55
C ALA A 65 -10.79 -27.46 1.04
N SER A 66 -11.49 -26.39 0.66
CA SER A 66 -11.65 -25.99 -0.74
C SER A 66 -10.33 -25.57 -1.39
N PHE A 67 -9.50 -24.78 -0.70
CA PHE A 67 -8.16 -24.43 -1.20
C PHE A 67 -7.24 -25.64 -1.29
N ARG A 68 -7.30 -26.55 -0.31
CA ARG A 68 -6.51 -27.79 -0.32
C ARG A 68 -6.92 -28.70 -1.47
N GLN A 69 -8.20 -28.75 -1.82
CA GLN A 69 -8.68 -29.50 -2.98
C GLN A 69 -8.23 -28.86 -4.30
N ALA A 70 -8.31 -27.53 -4.40
CA ALA A 70 -7.96 -26.80 -5.62
C ALA A 70 -6.45 -26.79 -5.92
N LEU A 71 -5.62 -26.66 -4.88
CA LEU A 71 -4.17 -26.63 -4.99
C LEU A 71 -3.50 -27.36 -3.79
N PRO A 72 -3.46 -28.70 -3.82
CA PRO A 72 -2.89 -29.52 -2.75
C PRO A 72 -1.45 -29.17 -2.38
N GLU A 73 -0.68 -28.67 -3.34
CA GLU A 73 0.73 -28.29 -3.21
C GLU A 73 0.95 -27.01 -2.40
N ALA A 74 -0.11 -26.22 -2.15
CA ALA A 74 0.00 -24.98 -1.42
C ALA A 74 -0.12 -25.18 0.10
N GLN A 75 0.77 -24.53 0.85
CA GLN A 75 0.64 -24.48 2.30
C GLN A 75 -0.35 -23.40 2.70
N ILE A 76 -1.31 -23.75 3.56
CA ILE A 76 -2.37 -22.84 3.99
C ILE A 76 -2.00 -22.22 5.34
N PHE A 77 -1.95 -20.90 5.37
CA PHE A 77 -1.72 -20.08 6.54
C PHE A 77 -2.97 -19.30 6.89
N VAL A 78 -3.40 -19.40 8.14
CA VAL A 78 -4.50 -18.59 8.68
C VAL A 78 -3.93 -17.62 9.69
N PHE A 79 -4.21 -16.34 9.51
CA PHE A 79 -3.85 -15.32 10.48
C PHE A 79 -5.13 -14.83 11.17
N ASP A 80 -5.31 -15.27 12.42
CA ASP A 80 -6.46 -14.94 13.24
C ASP A 80 -6.31 -13.55 13.87
N ASN A 81 -7.25 -12.64 13.62
CA ASN A 81 -7.15 -11.25 14.04
C ASN A 81 -7.85 -10.95 15.36
N ALA A 82 -7.47 -11.66 16.42
CA ALA A 82 -8.08 -11.55 17.74
C ALA A 82 -9.59 -11.88 17.70
N SER A 83 -9.90 -13.04 17.11
CA SER A 83 -11.25 -13.59 17.09
C SER A 83 -11.69 -14.06 18.48
N SER A 84 -13.00 -14.19 18.67
CA SER A 84 -13.61 -14.61 19.94
C SER A 84 -14.59 -15.77 19.77
N ASP A 85 -14.60 -16.43 18.62
CA ASP A 85 -15.61 -17.41 18.21
C ASP A 85 -15.05 -18.83 17.94
N GLY A 86 -13.77 -19.06 18.24
CA GLY A 86 -13.12 -20.34 17.97
C GLY A 86 -12.48 -20.48 16.58
N THR A 87 -12.29 -19.36 15.85
CA THR A 87 -11.70 -19.36 14.50
C THR A 87 -10.33 -20.06 14.44
N GLU A 88 -9.48 -19.82 15.45
CA GLU A 88 -8.15 -20.42 15.50
C GLU A 88 -8.23 -21.94 15.64
N GLU A 89 -9.04 -22.44 16.57
CA GLU A 89 -9.21 -23.85 16.86
C GLU A 89 -9.76 -24.59 15.63
N ALA A 90 -10.77 -24.00 14.97
CA ALA A 90 -11.34 -24.54 13.74
C ALA A 90 -10.29 -24.60 12.61
N ALA A 91 -9.49 -23.55 12.44
CA ALA A 91 -8.45 -23.51 11.41
C ALA A 91 -7.30 -24.51 11.68
N ARG A 92 -6.88 -24.67 12.95
CA ARG A 92 -5.87 -25.67 13.35
C ARG A 92 -6.39 -27.08 13.13
N ALA A 93 -7.63 -27.36 13.52
CA ALA A 93 -8.26 -28.67 13.32
C ALA A 93 -8.37 -29.02 11.82
N ALA A 94 -8.61 -28.02 10.96
CA ALA A 94 -8.60 -28.20 9.50
C ALA A 94 -7.18 -28.32 8.90
N GLY A 95 -6.12 -28.26 9.70
CA GLY A 95 -4.73 -28.47 9.29
C GLY A 95 -4.04 -27.26 8.67
N ALA A 96 -4.51 -26.04 8.95
CA ALA A 96 -3.80 -24.82 8.57
C ALA A 96 -2.71 -24.46 9.59
N VAL A 97 -1.67 -23.74 9.13
CA VAL A 97 -0.70 -23.11 10.02
C VAL A 97 -1.30 -21.80 10.54
N VAL A 98 -1.69 -21.80 11.82
CA VAL A 98 -2.38 -20.64 12.42
C VAL A 98 -1.45 -19.75 13.22
N ARG A 99 -1.57 -18.44 13.01
CA ARG A 99 -0.89 -17.38 13.78
C ARG A 99 -1.90 -16.36 14.29
N GLN A 100 -1.73 -15.93 15.52
CA GLN A 100 -2.54 -14.85 16.10
C GLN A 100 -1.95 -13.47 15.80
N VAL A 101 -2.83 -12.51 15.50
CA VAL A 101 -2.52 -11.10 15.32
C VAL A 101 -3.39 -10.29 16.27
N THR A 102 -2.79 -9.83 17.37
CA THR A 102 -3.48 -9.06 18.42
C THR A 102 -3.93 -7.67 17.96
N GLN A 103 -3.22 -7.07 17.00
CA GLN A 103 -3.55 -5.76 16.46
C GLN A 103 -4.68 -5.87 15.43
N ARG A 104 -5.87 -5.37 15.79
CA ARG A 104 -7.06 -5.42 14.94
C ARG A 104 -6.89 -4.65 13.62
N GLY A 105 -7.53 -5.16 12.58
CA GLY A 105 -7.61 -4.56 11.25
C GLY A 105 -6.87 -5.39 10.19
N LYS A 106 -7.50 -5.57 9.03
CA LYS A 106 -7.00 -6.42 7.93
C LYS A 106 -5.59 -6.05 7.48
N GLY A 107 -5.28 -4.76 7.36
CA GLY A 107 -3.92 -4.29 7.03
C GLY A 107 -2.85 -4.75 8.03
N ASN A 108 -3.15 -4.77 9.34
CA ASN A 108 -2.22 -5.29 10.34
C ASN A 108 -1.96 -6.79 10.18
N VAL A 109 -2.99 -7.54 9.80
CA VAL A 109 -2.92 -8.98 9.53
C VAL A 109 -2.07 -9.25 8.29
N VAL A 110 -2.39 -8.59 7.17
CA VAL A 110 -1.66 -8.73 5.90
C VAL A 110 -0.19 -8.32 6.08
N ARG A 111 0.09 -7.25 6.83
CA ARG A 111 1.47 -6.86 7.17
C ARG A 111 2.23 -8.00 7.84
N ARG A 112 1.62 -8.61 8.86
CA ARG A 112 2.28 -9.68 9.62
C ARG A 112 2.45 -10.93 8.76
N LEU A 113 1.46 -11.21 7.94
CA LEU A 113 1.45 -12.31 7.01
C LEU A 113 2.59 -12.18 5.99
N PHE A 114 2.72 -11.03 5.33
CA PHE A 114 3.80 -10.78 4.38
C PHE A 114 5.19 -10.79 5.03
N ALA A 115 5.28 -10.45 6.32
CA ALA A 115 6.53 -10.53 7.07
C ALA A 115 6.90 -11.98 7.45
N ASP A 116 5.92 -12.74 7.95
CA ASP A 116 6.15 -14.05 8.58
C ASP A 116 6.15 -15.23 7.60
N VAL A 117 5.46 -15.11 6.46
CA VAL A 117 5.36 -16.18 5.46
C VAL A 117 6.47 -16.03 4.41
N ASP A 118 7.14 -17.14 4.12
CA ASP A 118 8.19 -17.21 3.10
C ASP A 118 7.80 -18.21 2.00
N ALA A 119 7.37 -17.69 0.85
CA ALA A 119 6.96 -18.44 -0.32
C ALA A 119 7.38 -17.69 -1.60
N ASP A 120 7.35 -18.38 -2.74
CA ASP A 120 7.62 -17.79 -4.06
C ASP A 120 6.36 -17.15 -4.64
N ILE A 121 5.21 -17.75 -4.37
CA ILE A 121 3.87 -17.30 -4.77
C ILE A 121 2.95 -17.24 -3.54
N PHE A 122 2.18 -16.16 -3.43
CA PHE A 122 1.23 -15.93 -2.35
C PHE A 122 -0.19 -15.84 -2.92
N ILE A 123 -1.13 -16.59 -2.37
CA ILE A 123 -2.55 -16.57 -2.73
C ILE A 123 -3.32 -15.97 -1.55
N MET A 124 -3.64 -14.68 -1.63
CA MET A 124 -4.45 -13.96 -0.65
C MET A 124 -5.92 -14.10 -0.97
N ALA A 125 -6.73 -14.51 0.00
CA ALA A 125 -8.18 -14.56 -0.11
C ALA A 125 -8.82 -14.35 1.27
N ASP A 126 -10.06 -13.86 1.30
CA ASP A 126 -10.76 -13.65 2.56
C ASP A 126 -11.22 -14.99 3.17
N GLY A 127 -11.07 -15.14 4.47
CA GLY A 127 -11.43 -16.37 5.19
C GLY A 127 -12.94 -16.58 5.39
N ASP A 128 -13.79 -15.79 4.74
CA ASP A 128 -15.25 -15.74 4.94
C ASP A 128 -16.04 -16.64 3.98
N GLY A 129 -15.35 -17.36 3.09
CA GLY A 129 -15.95 -18.29 2.14
C GLY A 129 -16.65 -17.64 0.93
N THR A 130 -16.45 -16.33 0.70
CA THR A 130 -17.11 -15.63 -0.41
C THR A 130 -16.48 -15.88 -1.78
N TYR A 131 -15.19 -16.22 -1.82
CA TYR A 131 -14.45 -16.47 -3.06
C TYR A 131 -14.43 -17.95 -3.45
N GLU A 132 -14.53 -18.20 -4.76
CA GLU A 132 -14.31 -19.51 -5.35
C GLU A 132 -12.83 -19.93 -5.29
N ALA A 133 -12.49 -20.80 -4.34
CA ALA A 133 -11.13 -21.30 -4.15
C ALA A 133 -10.57 -22.01 -5.40
N GLN A 134 -11.43 -22.60 -6.23
CA GLN A 134 -11.06 -23.37 -7.43
C GLN A 134 -10.33 -22.52 -8.48
N GLN A 135 -10.56 -21.20 -8.51
CA GLN A 135 -9.85 -20.30 -9.43
C GLN A 135 -8.37 -20.12 -9.06
N CYS A 136 -7.92 -20.55 -7.88
CA CYS A 136 -6.56 -20.27 -7.39
C CYS A 136 -5.50 -20.84 -8.33
N ARG A 137 -5.68 -22.07 -8.83
CA ARG A 137 -4.76 -22.74 -9.75
C ARG A 137 -4.63 -21.95 -11.05
N ARG A 138 -5.76 -21.59 -11.66
CA ARG A 138 -5.81 -20.77 -12.89
C ARG A 138 -5.15 -19.41 -12.71
N MET A 139 -5.34 -18.77 -11.55
CA MET A 139 -4.71 -17.49 -11.26
C MET A 139 -3.19 -17.62 -11.09
N VAL A 140 -2.72 -18.69 -10.44
CA VAL A 140 -1.28 -19.00 -10.33
C VAL A 140 -0.68 -19.31 -11.70
N ASP A 141 -1.33 -20.13 -12.52
CA ASP A 141 -0.85 -20.44 -13.86
C ASP A 141 -0.77 -19.17 -14.72
N LYS A 142 -1.81 -18.32 -14.71
CA LYS A 142 -1.79 -17.04 -15.41
C LYS A 142 -0.64 -16.13 -14.96
N LEU A 143 -0.32 -16.14 -13.66
CA LEU A 143 0.81 -15.38 -13.12
C LEU A 143 2.13 -15.91 -13.66
N LEU A 144 2.36 -17.22 -13.59
CA LEU A 144 3.60 -17.86 -14.02
C LEU A 144 3.80 -17.78 -15.53
N ASP A 145 2.77 -18.10 -16.32
CA ASP A 145 2.85 -18.21 -17.78
C ASP A 145 3.07 -16.86 -18.46
N ASN A 146 2.55 -15.78 -17.87
CA ASN A 146 2.69 -14.42 -18.43
C ASN A 146 3.74 -13.57 -17.68
N GLY A 147 4.47 -14.15 -16.71
CA GLY A 147 5.47 -13.42 -15.92
C GLY A 147 4.89 -12.24 -15.13
N LEU A 148 3.66 -12.38 -14.62
CA LEU A 148 2.96 -11.34 -13.85
C LEU A 148 3.42 -11.32 -12.40
N ASP A 149 3.19 -10.22 -11.70
CA ASP A 149 3.44 -10.08 -10.27
C ASP A 149 2.19 -10.03 -9.42
N MET A 150 1.08 -9.70 -10.04
CA MET A 150 -0.22 -9.66 -9.38
C MET A 150 -1.32 -10.12 -10.33
N VAL A 151 -2.09 -11.10 -9.90
CA VAL A 151 -3.33 -11.51 -10.55
C VAL A 151 -4.48 -11.26 -9.60
N VAL A 152 -5.49 -10.51 -10.02
CA VAL A 152 -6.68 -10.19 -9.21
C VAL A 152 -7.87 -11.02 -9.67
N GLY A 153 -8.57 -11.63 -8.72
CA GLY A 153 -9.84 -12.30 -8.95
C GLY A 153 -10.95 -11.26 -9.03
N THR A 154 -11.45 -10.95 -10.21
CA THR A 154 -12.52 -9.95 -10.39
C THR A 154 -13.85 -10.56 -10.00
N ARG A 155 -14.56 -9.91 -9.07
CA ARG A 155 -15.78 -10.49 -8.50
C ARG A 155 -16.91 -10.49 -9.52
N VAL A 156 -17.40 -11.67 -9.85
CA VAL A 156 -18.62 -11.89 -10.64
C VAL A 156 -19.70 -12.40 -9.69
N PRO A 157 -20.75 -11.62 -9.39
CA PRO A 157 -21.78 -12.03 -8.43
C PRO A 157 -22.57 -13.22 -8.96
N VAL A 158 -22.84 -14.22 -8.10
CA VAL A 158 -23.67 -15.40 -8.41
C VAL A 158 -24.75 -15.55 -7.34
N GLY A 159 -26.03 -15.64 -7.75
CA GLY A 159 -27.19 -15.88 -6.86
C GLY A 159 -28.21 -14.73 -6.74
N ALA A 160 -29.43 -15.05 -6.30
CA ALA A 160 -30.59 -14.14 -6.24
C ALA A 160 -30.52 -13.05 -5.15
N GLY A 161 -29.56 -13.14 -4.23
CA GLY A 161 -29.25 -12.11 -3.22
C GLY A 161 -28.14 -11.14 -3.63
N GLY A 162 -27.71 -11.19 -4.90
CA GLY A 162 -26.61 -10.40 -5.48
C GLY A 162 -26.88 -8.90 -5.63
N GLU A 163 -27.78 -8.33 -4.83
CA GLU A 163 -27.92 -6.88 -4.70
C GLU A 163 -26.73 -6.34 -3.92
N TYR A 164 -25.62 -6.20 -4.64
CA TYR A 164 -24.58 -5.24 -4.38
C TYR A 164 -25.27 -3.90 -4.10
N ARG A 165 -25.39 -3.49 -2.83
CA ARG A 165 -26.05 -2.23 -2.46
C ARG A 165 -25.54 -1.13 -3.39
N PRO A 166 -26.40 -0.34 -4.05
CA PRO A 166 -26.00 0.60 -5.10
C PRO A 166 -24.80 1.50 -4.72
N GLY A 167 -24.70 1.87 -3.45
CA GLY A 167 -23.59 2.66 -2.90
C GLY A 167 -22.20 2.01 -3.00
N HIS A 168 -22.08 0.68 -2.93
CA HIS A 168 -20.79 -0.02 -3.04
C HIS A 168 -20.27 -0.06 -4.48
N ARG A 169 -21.16 -0.18 -5.48
CA ARG A 169 -20.77 -0.09 -6.90
C ARG A 169 -20.29 1.31 -7.23
N LEU A 170 -20.97 2.33 -6.70
CA LEU A 170 -20.58 3.73 -6.86
C LEU A 170 -19.24 4.00 -6.19
N GLY A 171 -19.04 3.58 -4.93
CA GLY A 171 -17.77 3.74 -4.21
C GLY A 171 -16.60 3.07 -4.92
N ASN A 172 -16.77 1.82 -5.37
CA ASN A 172 -15.74 1.11 -6.13
C ASN A 172 -15.45 1.80 -7.47
N ARG A 173 -16.48 2.27 -8.19
CA ARG A 173 -16.31 2.98 -9.47
C ARG A 173 -15.63 4.33 -9.30
N LEU A 174 -15.96 5.08 -8.24
CA LEU A 174 -15.33 6.35 -7.90
C LEU A 174 -13.86 6.15 -7.54
N LEU A 175 -13.56 5.18 -6.66
CA LEU A 175 -12.18 4.87 -6.27
C LEU A 175 -11.37 4.37 -7.47
N THR A 176 -11.91 3.42 -8.23
CA THR A 176 -11.25 2.86 -9.42
C THR A 176 -11.04 3.91 -10.50
N GLY A 177 -12.01 4.79 -10.75
CA GLY A 177 -11.87 5.90 -11.69
C GLY A 177 -10.85 6.94 -11.23
N THR A 178 -10.82 7.24 -9.93
CA THR A 178 -9.86 8.20 -9.34
C THR A 178 -8.44 7.67 -9.43
N VAL A 179 -8.22 6.41 -9.03
CA VAL A 179 -6.92 5.75 -9.16
C VAL A 179 -6.53 5.58 -10.63
N GLY A 180 -7.46 5.21 -11.50
CA GLY A 180 -7.23 5.12 -12.94
C GLY A 180 -6.77 6.44 -13.56
N ARG A 181 -7.34 7.57 -13.12
CA ARG A 181 -6.91 8.90 -13.55
C ARG A 181 -5.53 9.28 -13.02
N MET A 182 -5.19 8.84 -11.80
CA MET A 182 -3.91 9.16 -11.17
C MET A 182 -2.76 8.28 -11.65
N PHE A 183 -3.01 7.02 -11.98
CA PHE A 183 -1.97 6.03 -12.23
C PHE A 183 -2.06 5.33 -13.59
N GLY A 184 -3.11 5.59 -14.39
CA GLY A 184 -3.35 4.97 -15.70
C GLY A 184 -4.47 3.91 -15.68
N PRO A 185 -4.95 3.44 -16.86
CA PRO A 185 -5.96 2.38 -16.92
C PRO A 185 -5.44 1.14 -16.18
N GLY A 186 -6.16 0.73 -15.15
CA GLY A 186 -5.74 -0.29 -14.20
C GLY A 186 -6.75 -1.42 -14.06
N PHE A 187 -6.93 -1.87 -12.82
CA PHE A 187 -7.82 -2.98 -12.45
C PHE A 187 -9.30 -2.61 -12.62
N THR A 188 -10.11 -3.59 -13.03
CA THR A 188 -11.57 -3.47 -13.08
C THR A 188 -12.21 -3.68 -11.70
N ASP A 189 -11.54 -4.43 -10.81
CA ASP A 189 -11.98 -4.64 -9.43
C ASP A 189 -10.85 -4.44 -8.41
N MET A 190 -10.58 -3.18 -8.09
CA MET A 190 -9.52 -2.78 -7.15
C MET A 190 -9.71 -3.27 -5.71
N LEU A 191 -10.95 -3.53 -5.30
CA LEU A 191 -11.28 -3.86 -3.91
C LEU A 191 -11.48 -5.36 -3.68
N SER A 192 -11.20 -6.21 -4.67
CA SER A 192 -11.21 -7.66 -4.47
C SER A 192 -10.12 -8.05 -3.47
N GLY A 193 -10.45 -8.92 -2.52
CA GLY A 193 -9.50 -9.52 -1.57
C GLY A 193 -8.75 -10.72 -2.15
N TYR A 194 -9.20 -11.26 -3.29
CA TYR A 194 -8.62 -12.44 -3.90
C TYR A 194 -7.52 -12.08 -4.89
N ARG A 195 -6.27 -12.32 -4.49
CA ARG A 195 -5.08 -11.98 -5.28
C ARG A 195 -4.04 -13.08 -5.24
N VAL A 196 -3.38 -13.30 -6.36
CA VAL A 196 -2.12 -14.06 -6.42
C VAL A 196 -0.99 -13.08 -6.63
N LEU A 197 0.04 -13.15 -5.80
CA LEU A 197 1.15 -12.20 -5.72
C LEU A 197 2.49 -12.94 -5.82
N SER A 198 3.46 -12.36 -6.52
CA SER A 198 4.83 -12.88 -6.51
C SER A 198 5.58 -12.49 -5.23
N ARG A 199 6.65 -13.24 -4.92
CA ARG A 199 7.59 -12.89 -3.83
C ARG A 199 8.15 -11.48 -3.97
N ARG A 200 8.63 -11.08 -5.15
CA ARG A 200 9.22 -9.75 -5.35
C ARG A 200 8.20 -8.63 -5.11
N PHE A 201 6.93 -8.87 -5.45
CA PHE A 201 5.85 -7.95 -5.15
C PHE A 201 5.62 -7.84 -3.63
N VAL A 202 5.40 -8.98 -2.97
CA VAL A 202 5.11 -9.04 -1.53
C VAL A 202 6.24 -8.44 -0.69
N LYS A 203 7.50 -8.73 -1.03
CA LYS A 203 8.66 -8.29 -0.25
C LYS A 203 9.11 -6.86 -0.56
N SER A 204 8.62 -6.25 -1.63
CA SER A 204 8.80 -4.82 -1.90
C SER A 204 7.67 -3.94 -1.38
N PHE A 205 6.55 -4.53 -0.94
CA PHE A 205 5.37 -3.82 -0.49
C PHE A 205 5.54 -3.23 0.93
N PRO A 206 5.59 -1.90 1.08
CA PRO A 206 5.60 -1.28 2.39
C PRO A 206 4.17 -1.27 2.94
N SER A 207 3.82 -2.31 3.69
CA SER A 207 2.48 -2.41 4.31
C SER A 207 2.29 -1.34 5.37
N LEU A 208 1.58 -0.27 5.01
CA LEU A 208 1.38 0.92 5.84
C LEU A 208 -0.06 1.04 6.36
N SER A 209 -1.03 0.52 5.61
CA SER A 209 -2.44 0.49 6.01
C SER A 209 -2.71 -0.37 7.23
N ARG A 210 -3.69 0.07 8.04
CA ARG A 210 -4.15 -0.63 9.25
C ARG A 210 -5.45 -1.41 9.03
N GLY A 211 -6.29 -1.00 8.08
CA GLY A 211 -7.66 -1.49 7.89
C GLY A 211 -7.93 -2.09 6.51
N PHE A 212 -9.13 -1.83 5.97
CA PHE A 212 -9.63 -2.29 4.65
C PHE A 212 -9.03 -1.53 3.46
N GLU A 213 -8.04 -0.66 3.71
CA GLU A 213 -7.34 0.07 2.66
C GLU A 213 -6.27 -0.78 1.98
N ILE A 214 -6.00 -1.98 2.50
CA ILE A 214 -4.89 -2.84 2.07
C ILE A 214 -5.01 -3.25 0.61
N GLU A 215 -6.21 -3.55 0.11
CA GLU A 215 -6.46 -3.88 -1.30
C GLU A 215 -6.11 -2.71 -2.23
N THR A 216 -6.44 -1.49 -1.79
CA THR A 216 -6.13 -0.25 -2.49
C THR A 216 -4.63 0.01 -2.49
N GLU A 217 -3.96 -0.16 -1.34
CA GLU A 217 -2.50 0.02 -1.25
C GLU A 217 -1.75 -0.99 -2.14
N LEU A 218 -2.19 -2.26 -2.19
CA LEU A 218 -1.59 -3.27 -3.08
C LEU A 218 -1.74 -2.86 -4.54
N THR A 219 -2.92 -2.41 -4.93
CA THR A 219 -3.17 -1.94 -6.30
C THR A 219 -2.26 -0.78 -6.67
N ILE A 220 -2.14 0.20 -5.77
CA ILE A 220 -1.33 1.40 -6.01
C ILE A 220 0.15 1.06 -6.05
N HIS A 221 0.62 0.16 -5.19
CA HIS A 221 1.98 -0.35 -5.24
C HIS A 221 2.30 -1.02 -6.59
N ALA A 222 1.37 -1.80 -7.13
CA ALA A 222 1.53 -2.39 -8.46
C ALA A 222 1.66 -1.33 -9.56
N LEU A 223 0.81 -0.31 -9.53
CA LEU A 223 0.82 0.76 -10.52
C LEU A 223 2.06 1.66 -10.39
N GLU A 224 2.49 1.97 -9.16
CA GLU A 224 3.73 2.73 -8.89
C GLU A 224 4.98 2.02 -9.39
N LEU A 225 5.09 0.71 -9.11
CA LEU A 225 6.20 -0.11 -9.59
C LEU A 225 6.12 -0.41 -11.09
N ARG A 226 4.96 -0.15 -11.72
CA ARG A 226 4.63 -0.64 -13.06
C ARG A 226 4.81 -2.16 -13.15
N ALA A 227 4.41 -2.85 -12.09
CA ALA A 227 4.50 -4.30 -12.02
C ALA A 227 3.49 -4.92 -13.01
N PRO A 228 3.87 -5.96 -13.77
CA PRO A 228 2.96 -6.66 -14.66
C PRO A 228 1.81 -7.28 -13.86
N PHE A 229 0.58 -7.08 -14.30
CA PHE A 229 -0.61 -7.59 -13.62
C PHE A 229 -1.64 -8.17 -14.59
N GLY A 230 -2.58 -8.93 -14.07
CA GLY A 230 -3.70 -9.47 -14.83
C GLY A 230 -4.93 -9.71 -13.97
N GLU A 231 -6.04 -10.04 -14.63
CA GLU A 231 -7.32 -10.31 -13.95
C GLU A 231 -7.90 -11.65 -14.40
N VAL A 232 -8.62 -12.31 -13.50
CA VAL A 232 -9.38 -13.55 -13.75
C VAL A 232 -10.77 -13.37 -13.15
N PRO A 233 -11.87 -13.52 -13.93
CA PRO A 233 -13.21 -13.53 -13.37
C PRO A 233 -13.41 -14.69 -12.40
N THR A 234 -13.90 -14.39 -11.21
CA THR A 234 -14.14 -15.36 -10.14
C THR A 234 -15.55 -15.20 -9.60
N ALA A 235 -16.26 -16.32 -9.42
CA ALA A 235 -17.57 -16.29 -8.76
C ALA A 235 -17.44 -15.75 -7.32
N TYR A 236 -18.33 -14.83 -6.97
CA TYR A 236 -18.40 -14.22 -5.64
C TYR A 236 -19.79 -14.48 -5.06
N GLY A 237 -19.85 -15.34 -4.05
CA GLY A 237 -21.08 -15.76 -3.39
C GLY A 237 -21.50 -14.84 -2.24
N SER A 238 -22.72 -15.03 -1.73
CA SER A 238 -23.15 -14.44 -0.46
C SER A 238 -22.48 -15.14 0.71
N ARG A 239 -22.09 -14.37 1.75
CA ARG A 239 -21.66 -14.95 3.04
C ARG A 239 -22.78 -15.83 3.62
N VAL A 240 -22.40 -16.89 4.34
CA VAL A 240 -23.32 -17.80 5.02
C VAL A 240 -24.21 -17.02 6.01
N GLU A 241 -25.49 -17.39 6.07
CA GLU A 241 -26.48 -16.80 6.98
C GLU A 241 -25.99 -16.86 8.43
N GLY A 242 -25.94 -15.70 9.11
CA GLY A 242 -25.43 -15.55 10.48
C GLY A 242 -24.15 -14.73 10.61
N SER A 243 -23.40 -14.52 9.53
CA SER A 243 -22.27 -13.57 9.49
C SER A 243 -22.79 -12.14 9.34
N ARG A 244 -22.71 -11.32 10.40
CA ARG A 244 -23.14 -9.91 10.34
C ARG A 244 -22.23 -9.15 9.37
N SER A 245 -22.78 -8.73 8.22
CA SER A 245 -22.17 -7.73 7.36
C SER A 245 -22.06 -6.40 8.12
N LYS A 246 -20.86 -6.06 8.59
CA LYS A 246 -20.57 -4.82 9.33
C LYS A 246 -20.45 -3.59 8.41
N LEU A 247 -21.24 -3.49 7.34
CA LEU A 247 -21.08 -2.41 6.37
C LEU A 247 -22.32 -1.52 6.33
N SER A 248 -22.11 -0.26 6.70
CA SER A 248 -23.11 0.80 6.73
C SER A 248 -22.78 1.79 5.61
N THR A 249 -23.63 1.84 4.59
CA THR A 249 -23.42 2.55 3.32
C THR A 249 -22.93 4.00 3.45
N VAL A 250 -23.35 4.72 4.50
CA VAL A 250 -23.00 6.14 4.70
C VAL A 250 -21.63 6.32 5.37
N ARG A 251 -21.32 5.55 6.43
CA ARG A 251 -19.98 5.61 7.05
C ARG A 251 -18.92 5.12 6.08
N ASP A 252 -19.22 4.09 5.31
CA ASP A 252 -18.29 3.53 4.33
C ASP A 252 -18.02 4.55 3.21
N GLY A 253 -19.02 5.31 2.78
CA GLY A 253 -18.84 6.40 1.81
C GLY A 253 -17.89 7.50 2.31
N LEU A 254 -18.02 7.94 3.57
CA LEU A 254 -17.12 8.93 4.18
C LEU A 254 -15.70 8.37 4.35
N LEU A 255 -15.57 7.11 4.78
CA LEU A 255 -14.27 6.45 4.89
C LEU A 255 -13.59 6.31 3.53
N ILE A 256 -14.34 5.99 2.47
CA ILE A 256 -13.81 5.95 1.10
C ILE A 256 -13.36 7.34 0.64
N ALA A 257 -14.15 8.39 0.91
CA ALA A 257 -13.76 9.76 0.57
C ALA A 257 -12.49 10.18 1.31
N GLU A 258 -12.40 9.90 2.61
CA GLU A 258 -11.20 10.16 3.42
C GLU A 258 -9.99 9.36 2.90
N ALA A 259 -10.18 8.10 2.52
CA ALA A 259 -9.15 7.28 1.91
C ALA A 259 -8.66 7.86 0.58
N ILE A 260 -9.57 8.33 -0.29
CA ILE A 260 -9.22 9.00 -1.55
C ILE A 260 -8.39 10.27 -1.30
N VAL A 261 -8.81 11.12 -0.35
CA VAL A 261 -8.09 12.35 -0.02
C VAL A 261 -6.70 12.02 0.55
N ARG A 262 -6.62 11.11 1.53
CA ARG A 262 -5.34 10.68 2.12
C ARG A 262 -4.42 10.09 1.06
N LEU A 263 -4.97 9.34 0.12
CA LEU A 263 -4.21 8.79 -0.99
C LEU A 263 -3.66 9.88 -1.91
N PHE A 264 -4.48 10.86 -2.29
CA PHE A 264 -4.04 11.95 -3.15
C PHE A 264 -2.93 12.80 -2.50
N VAL A 265 -3.09 13.11 -1.21
CA VAL A 265 -2.08 13.83 -0.42
C VAL A 265 -0.77 13.04 -0.36
N ARG A 266 -0.84 11.71 -0.22
CA ARG A 266 0.33 10.86 -0.04
C ARG A 266 1.09 10.59 -1.34
N GLU A 267 0.36 10.32 -2.42
CA GLU A 267 0.95 9.83 -3.68
C GLU A 267 1.08 10.92 -4.76
N ARG A 268 0.32 12.02 -4.66
CA ARG A 268 0.41 13.16 -5.58
C ARG A 268 0.50 14.53 -4.85
N PRO A 269 1.36 14.67 -3.81
CA PRO A 269 1.44 15.92 -3.04
C PRO A 269 1.80 17.12 -3.91
N ARG A 270 2.69 16.96 -4.90
CA ARG A 270 3.08 18.07 -5.78
C ARG A 270 1.89 18.75 -6.44
N GLN A 271 0.95 17.99 -6.99
CA GLN A 271 -0.21 18.54 -7.69
C GLN A 271 -1.14 19.29 -6.73
N LEU A 272 -1.37 18.73 -5.53
CA LEU A 272 -2.20 19.34 -4.51
C LEU A 272 -1.61 20.67 -4.01
N TYR A 273 -0.35 20.66 -3.60
CA TYR A 273 0.30 21.84 -3.03
C TYR A 273 0.55 22.93 -4.09
N LEU A 274 0.84 22.56 -5.35
CA LEU A 274 0.91 23.54 -6.43
C LEU A 274 -0.46 24.13 -6.78
N ALA A 275 -1.53 23.33 -6.78
CA ALA A 275 -2.88 23.85 -6.99
C ALA A 275 -3.26 24.87 -5.90
N LEU A 276 -2.98 24.53 -4.63
CA LEU A 276 -3.22 25.43 -3.51
C LEU A 276 -2.36 26.69 -3.59
N ALA A 277 -1.06 26.55 -3.89
CA ALA A 277 -0.16 27.69 -4.09
C ALA A 277 -0.67 28.62 -5.19
N THR A 278 -1.16 28.05 -6.30
CA THR A 278 -1.72 28.81 -7.43
C THR A 278 -2.98 29.56 -7.04
N ILE A 279 -3.90 28.92 -6.30
CA ILE A 279 -5.13 29.57 -5.82
C ILE A 279 -4.78 30.75 -4.90
N VAL A 280 -3.87 30.54 -3.93
CA VAL A 280 -3.43 31.59 -3.01
C VAL A 280 -2.73 32.73 -3.74
N ALA A 281 -1.88 32.42 -4.73
CA ALA A 281 -1.24 33.43 -5.58
C ALA A 281 -2.26 34.25 -6.37
N ILE A 282 -3.25 33.61 -6.99
CA ILE A 282 -4.30 34.30 -7.75
C ILE A 282 -5.07 35.25 -6.83
N VAL A 283 -5.49 34.79 -5.64
CA VAL A 283 -6.20 35.64 -4.68
C VAL A 283 -5.32 36.82 -4.25
N ALA A 284 -4.04 36.59 -3.93
CA ALA A 284 -3.12 37.64 -3.53
C ALA A 284 -2.87 38.67 -4.65
N LEU A 285 -2.75 38.21 -5.91
CA LEU A 285 -2.62 39.08 -7.08
C LEU A 285 -3.89 39.90 -7.32
N LEU A 286 -5.08 39.29 -7.22
CA LEU A 286 -6.35 40.00 -7.37
C LEU A 286 -6.52 41.10 -6.31
N LEU A 287 -6.10 40.84 -5.06
CA LEU A 287 -6.08 41.84 -4.00
C LEU A 287 -5.06 42.96 -4.24
N ALA A 288 -3.95 42.67 -4.94
CA ALA A 288 -2.93 43.64 -5.28
C ALA A 288 -3.32 44.59 -6.43
N ILE A 289 -4.20 44.17 -7.34
CA ILE A 289 -4.66 44.99 -8.49
C ILE A 289 -5.13 46.40 -8.07
N PRO A 290 -6.13 46.56 -7.17
CA PRO A 290 -6.62 47.89 -6.82
C PRO A 290 -5.55 48.73 -6.12
N ILE A 291 -4.64 48.11 -5.36
CA ILE A 291 -3.54 48.79 -4.70
C ILE A 291 -2.56 49.35 -5.73
N PHE A 292 -2.22 48.54 -6.73
CA PHE A 292 -1.31 48.94 -7.80
C PHE A 292 -1.90 50.09 -8.64
N MET A 293 -3.18 50.00 -9.01
CA MET A 293 -3.86 51.07 -9.75
C MET A 293 -3.86 52.39 -8.97
N GLU A 294 -4.23 52.36 -7.69
CA GLU A 294 -4.27 53.54 -6.82
C GLU A 294 -2.86 54.13 -6.59
N TYR A 295 -1.84 53.29 -6.51
CA TYR A 295 -0.45 53.73 -6.45
C TYR A 295 0.01 54.42 -7.74
N VAL A 296 -0.38 53.92 -8.91
CA VAL A 296 -0.05 54.55 -10.21
C VAL A 296 -0.72 55.91 -10.34
N GLU A 297 -1.96 56.06 -9.85
CA GLU A 297 -2.71 57.31 -9.92
C GLU A 297 -2.22 58.37 -8.90
N THR A 298 -1.88 57.95 -7.68
CA THR A 298 -1.67 58.87 -6.54
C THR A 298 -0.25 58.88 -5.99
N GLY A 299 0.57 57.88 -6.31
CA GLY A 299 1.88 57.65 -5.70
C GLY A 299 1.84 57.12 -4.26
N LEU A 300 0.65 56.86 -3.70
CA LEU A 300 0.45 56.44 -2.30
C LEU A 300 -0.14 55.04 -2.20
N VAL A 301 0.02 54.39 -1.04
CA VAL A 301 -0.55 53.06 -0.74
C VAL A 301 -1.48 53.17 0.48
N PRO A 302 -2.71 53.69 0.32
CA PRO A 302 -3.60 53.92 1.47
C PRO A 302 -4.19 52.62 2.04
N ARG A 303 -4.29 51.55 1.24
CA ARG A 303 -4.85 50.25 1.63
C ARG A 303 -3.83 49.34 2.32
N PHE A 304 -3.19 49.82 3.38
CA PHE A 304 -2.12 49.09 4.09
C PHE A 304 -2.51 47.65 4.51
N PRO A 305 -3.68 47.39 5.13
CA PRO A 305 -4.05 46.02 5.52
C PRO A 305 -4.15 45.07 4.32
N THR A 306 -4.72 45.54 3.20
CA THR A 306 -4.84 44.75 1.97
C THR A 306 -3.48 44.50 1.34
N ALA A 307 -2.57 45.48 1.38
CA ALA A 307 -1.21 45.33 0.86
C ALA A 307 -0.40 44.31 1.67
N ILE A 308 -0.53 44.33 3.00
CA ILE A 308 0.09 43.34 3.90
C ILE A 308 -0.49 41.96 3.62
N LEU A 309 -1.82 41.83 3.50
CA LEU A 309 -2.48 40.56 3.21
C LEU A 309 -2.06 39.98 1.85
N ALA A 310 -1.98 40.82 0.81
CA ALA A 310 -1.50 40.41 -0.51
C ALA A 310 -0.03 39.96 -0.47
N GLY A 311 0.83 40.71 0.22
CA GLY A 311 2.24 40.34 0.40
C GLY A 311 2.44 39.02 1.16
N LEU A 312 1.77 38.86 2.31
CA LEU A 312 1.80 37.61 3.08
C LEU A 312 1.19 36.44 2.31
N GLY A 313 0.13 36.69 1.53
CA GLY A 313 -0.47 35.70 0.65
C GLY A 313 0.51 35.20 -0.42
N MET A 314 1.25 36.11 -1.07
CA MET A 314 2.30 35.73 -2.03
C MET A 314 3.42 34.93 -1.37
N ILE A 315 3.88 35.32 -0.18
CA ILE A 315 4.88 34.57 0.58
C ILE A 315 4.34 33.16 0.91
N ALA A 316 3.10 33.05 1.39
CA ALA A 316 2.47 31.77 1.68
C ALA A 316 2.38 30.88 0.43
N SER A 317 2.04 31.45 -0.73
CA SER A 317 2.04 30.73 -2.01
C SER A 317 3.42 30.18 -2.37
N LEU A 318 4.49 30.99 -2.23
CA LEU A 318 5.86 30.55 -2.48
C LEU A 318 6.28 29.42 -1.54
N VAL A 319 5.93 29.51 -0.26
CA VAL A 319 6.19 28.44 0.73
C VAL A 319 5.46 27.15 0.35
N LEU A 320 4.19 27.24 -0.08
CA LEU A 320 3.42 26.08 -0.54
C LEU A 320 4.04 25.45 -1.80
N ALA A 321 4.50 26.27 -2.76
CA ALA A 321 5.17 25.80 -3.96
C ALA A 321 6.50 25.10 -3.65
N ALA A 322 7.32 25.67 -2.75
CA ALA A 322 8.56 25.04 -2.29
C ALA A 322 8.28 23.71 -1.58
N THR A 323 7.25 23.67 -0.72
CA THR A 323 6.79 22.43 -0.06
C THR A 323 6.38 21.37 -1.08
N ALA A 324 5.73 21.77 -2.18
CA ALA A 324 5.36 20.86 -3.26
C ALA A 324 6.58 20.15 -3.88
N VAL A 325 7.68 20.89 -4.13
CA VAL A 325 8.92 20.33 -4.70
C VAL A 325 9.63 19.41 -3.70
N ILE A 326 9.67 19.79 -2.43
CA ILE A 326 10.27 18.97 -1.37
C ILE A 326 9.51 17.65 -1.23
N LEU A 327 8.17 17.71 -1.16
CA LEU A 327 7.35 16.50 -1.05
C LEU A 327 7.45 15.60 -2.30
N ASP A 328 7.58 16.18 -3.49
CA ASP A 328 7.80 15.42 -4.74
C ASP A 328 9.13 14.65 -4.70
N SER A 329 10.18 15.28 -4.17
CA SER A 329 11.50 14.65 -3.99
C SER A 329 11.42 13.48 -3.00
N VAL A 330 10.66 13.64 -1.91
CA VAL A 330 10.43 12.58 -0.91
C VAL A 330 9.60 11.43 -1.49
N VAL A 331 8.56 11.70 -2.29
CA VAL A 331 7.80 10.66 -3.01
C VAL A 331 8.71 9.91 -3.95
N THR A 332 9.50 10.61 -4.76
CA THR A 332 10.42 10.01 -5.73
C THR A 332 11.40 9.07 -5.04
N GLY A 333 12.07 9.52 -3.98
CA GLY A 333 13.01 8.67 -3.22
C GLY A 333 12.35 7.43 -2.59
N ARG A 334 11.10 7.55 -2.10
CA ARG A 334 10.35 6.39 -1.59
C ARG A 334 10.04 5.39 -2.70
N THR A 335 9.60 5.86 -3.87
CA THR A 335 9.28 5.00 -5.01
C THR A 335 10.53 4.32 -5.57
N GLU A 336 11.66 5.04 -5.65
CA GLU A 336 12.95 4.46 -6.02
C GLU A 336 13.37 3.35 -5.05
N ALA A 337 13.24 3.58 -3.73
CA ALA A 337 13.56 2.55 -2.73
C ALA A 337 12.69 1.30 -2.89
N LYS A 338 11.37 1.45 -3.08
CA LYS A 338 10.47 0.32 -3.37
C LYS A 338 10.90 -0.43 -4.64
N ARG A 339 11.27 0.30 -5.69
CA ARG A 339 11.67 -0.27 -6.98
C ARG A 339 13.00 -1.01 -6.90
N LEU A 340 13.99 -0.47 -6.20
CA LEU A 340 15.26 -1.16 -5.97
C LEU A 340 15.04 -2.48 -5.21
N ARG A 341 14.22 -2.48 -4.15
CA ARG A 341 13.86 -3.73 -3.44
C ARG A 341 13.11 -4.73 -4.32
N TYR A 342 12.23 -4.25 -5.19
CA TYR A 342 11.55 -5.09 -6.16
C TYR A 342 12.53 -5.73 -7.18
N LEU A 343 13.55 -4.98 -7.62
CA LEU A 343 14.55 -5.45 -8.57
C LEU A 343 15.60 -6.42 -7.96
N GLU A 344 15.81 -6.37 -6.65
CA GLU A 344 16.71 -7.30 -5.94
C GLU A 344 16.19 -8.75 -5.93
N ILE A 345 14.89 -8.95 -6.16
CA ILE A 345 14.25 -10.25 -6.06
C ILE A 345 13.86 -10.71 -7.48
N ALA A 346 14.28 -11.93 -7.83
CA ALA A 346 13.96 -12.52 -9.12
C ALA A 346 12.44 -12.58 -9.35
N GLY A 347 12.05 -12.40 -10.61
CA GLY A 347 10.67 -12.58 -11.04
C GLY A 347 10.17 -14.01 -10.86
N PRO A 348 8.85 -14.21 -10.90
CA PRO A 348 8.27 -15.55 -10.88
C PRO A 348 8.75 -16.34 -12.09
N ARG A 349 9.06 -17.64 -11.88
CA ARG A 349 9.59 -18.52 -12.93
C ARG A 349 8.55 -19.57 -13.28
N ALA A 350 8.21 -19.70 -14.56
CA ALA A 350 7.67 -20.96 -15.05
C ALA A 350 8.81 -22.00 -15.04
N ALA A 351 8.50 -23.26 -14.72
CA ALA A 351 9.51 -24.32 -14.56
C ALA A 351 10.40 -24.55 -15.80
N ASP A 352 10.00 -24.04 -16.98
CA ASP A 352 10.58 -24.39 -18.28
C ASP A 352 11.22 -23.21 -19.03
N ALA A 353 11.59 -22.13 -18.34
CA ALA A 353 12.41 -21.05 -18.93
C ALA A 353 13.90 -21.25 -18.56
N SER A 354 14.50 -22.30 -19.12
CA SER A 354 15.95 -22.54 -19.14
C SER A 354 16.52 -22.27 -20.52
#